data_AF-A0A522N3R5-F1
#
_entry.id   AF-A0A522N3R5-F1
#
_cell.length_a   1.000
_cell.length_b   1.000
_cell.length_c   1.000
_cell.angle_alpha   90.00
_cell.angle_beta   90.00
_cell.angle_gamma   90.00
#
_symmetry.space_group_name_H-M   'P 1'
#
loop_
_entity.id
_entity.type
_entity.pdbx_description
1 polymer ?
#
loop_
_entity_poly.entity_id
_entity_poly.type
_entity_poly.pdbx_seq_one_letter_code
_entity_poly.pdbx_strand_id
1 'polypeptide(L)'
;MTERRLSPRELRESLPHRAWRRDERRVVVQGALGMATIAIESSVLAIGCGILTYFQLRHEPIWAPLILLMALSFAAYAVALLVRPVAAVLATRRPIFIVDGYIRLRGRDARNAPNESGYLAVLSESGDVAGEWPMRGEQPQTYDIGPALIEFSEYGGVHSIDGAPTGALPQGFPALGVGLNSRKRMIG
;
A
#
# COMPACT_ATOMS: atom_id res chain seq x y z
N MET A 1 -28.32 -2.11 11.83
CA MET A 1 -28.27 -2.94 10.62
C MET A 1 -26.91 -3.61 10.57
N THR A 2 -26.86 -4.93 10.47
CA THR A 2 -25.60 -5.68 10.39
C THR A 2 -25.14 -5.62 8.94
N GLU A 3 -24.10 -4.85 8.66
CA GLU A 3 -23.56 -4.74 7.30
C GLU A 3 -22.94 -6.07 6.87
N ARG A 4 -23.50 -6.64 5.80
CA ARG A 4 -22.95 -7.85 5.19
C ARG A 4 -21.73 -7.44 4.35
N ARG A 5 -20.60 -8.09 4.59
CA ARG A 5 -19.38 -7.95 3.77
C ARG A 5 -19.39 -9.01 2.68
N LEU A 6 -19.16 -8.61 1.44
CA LEU A 6 -19.01 -9.55 0.33
C LEU A 6 -17.66 -10.25 0.42
N SER A 7 -17.68 -11.57 0.27
CA SER A 7 -16.46 -12.37 0.19
C SER A 7 -15.78 -12.20 -1.19
N PRO A 8 -14.47 -12.50 -1.31
CA PRO A 8 -13.76 -12.39 -2.59
C PRO A 8 -14.33 -13.26 -3.71
N ARG A 9 -15.09 -14.32 -3.38
CA ARG A 9 -15.79 -15.15 -4.37
C ARG A 9 -17.06 -14.45 -4.83
N GLU A 10 -17.88 -13.99 -3.90
CA GLU A 10 -19.12 -13.25 -4.20
C GLU A 10 -18.82 -12.02 -5.06
N LEU A 11 -17.76 -11.25 -4.75
CA LEU A 11 -17.33 -10.10 -5.56
C LEU A 11 -17.05 -10.47 -7.03
N ARG A 12 -16.44 -11.64 -7.28
CA ARG A 12 -16.13 -12.08 -8.66
C ARG A 12 -17.34 -12.56 -9.43
N GLU A 13 -18.34 -13.07 -8.72
CA GLU A 13 -19.58 -13.58 -9.30
C GLU A 13 -20.61 -12.47 -9.51
N SER A 14 -20.64 -11.47 -8.63
CA SER A 14 -21.67 -10.42 -8.62
C SER A 14 -21.26 -9.12 -9.29
N LEU A 15 -19.96 -8.81 -9.39
CA LEU A 15 -19.50 -7.52 -9.90
C LEU A 15 -18.78 -7.65 -11.25
N PRO A 16 -19.04 -6.70 -12.17
CA PRO A 16 -18.23 -6.56 -13.36
C PRO A 16 -16.78 -6.24 -12.95
N HIS A 17 -15.84 -6.84 -13.68
CA HIS A 17 -14.44 -6.69 -13.37
C HIS A 17 -13.59 -6.60 -14.63
N ARG A 18 -12.47 -5.90 -14.52
CA ARG A 18 -11.49 -5.72 -15.60
C ARG A 18 -10.09 -6.12 -15.15
N ALA A 19 -9.24 -6.42 -16.12
CA ALA A 19 -7.82 -6.57 -15.87
C ALA A 19 -7.13 -5.21 -15.67
N TRP A 20 -5.99 -5.24 -14.99
CA TRP A 20 -5.09 -4.09 -14.91
C TRP A 20 -4.52 -3.76 -16.28
N ARG A 21 -4.50 -2.46 -16.60
CA ARG A 21 -3.86 -1.94 -17.81
C ARG A 21 -2.34 -1.98 -17.67
N ARG A 22 -1.64 -2.03 -18.80
CA ARG A 22 -0.16 -2.06 -18.80
C ARG A 22 0.45 -0.82 -18.15
N ASP A 23 -0.18 0.34 -18.36
CA ASP A 23 0.31 1.61 -17.80
C ASP A 23 0.15 1.63 -16.28
N GLU A 24 -1.01 1.21 -15.76
CA GLU A 24 -1.26 1.06 -14.31
C GLU A 24 -0.21 0.14 -13.66
N ARG A 25 0.07 -1.01 -14.28
CA ARG A 25 1.10 -1.95 -13.79
C ARG A 25 2.49 -1.35 -13.81
N ARG A 26 2.84 -0.58 -14.84
CA ARG A 26 4.17 0.04 -14.97
C ARG A 26 4.45 0.94 -13.79
N VAL A 27 3.47 1.73 -13.35
CA VAL A 27 3.68 2.65 -12.23
C VAL A 27 3.86 1.89 -10.89
N VAL A 28 3.09 0.82 -10.66
CA VAL A 28 3.28 -0.05 -9.49
C VAL A 28 4.66 -0.70 -9.49
N VAL A 29 5.09 -1.24 -10.63
CA VAL A 29 6.42 -1.86 -10.79
C VAL A 29 7.53 -0.82 -10.58
N GLN A 30 7.37 0.39 -11.10
CA GLN A 30 8.33 1.47 -10.93
C GLN A 30 8.48 1.87 -9.46
N GLY A 31 7.37 1.98 -8.73
CA GLY A 31 7.42 2.20 -7.29
C GLY A 31 8.09 1.05 -6.53
N ALA A 32 7.84 -0.20 -6.94
CA ALA A 32 8.50 -1.37 -6.38
C ALA A 32 10.01 -1.40 -6.66
N LEU A 33 10.44 -0.99 -7.86
CA LEU A 33 11.85 -0.87 -8.22
C LEU A 33 12.56 0.21 -7.40
N GLY A 34 11.93 1.36 -7.16
CA GLY A 34 12.50 2.39 -6.29
C GLY A 34 12.76 1.88 -4.87
N MET A 35 11.82 1.14 -4.30
CA MET A 35 12.00 0.49 -2.99
C MET A 35 13.03 -0.63 -3.02
N ALA A 36 13.15 -1.36 -4.14
CA ALA A 36 14.16 -2.39 -4.32
C ALA A 36 15.57 -1.81 -4.31
N THR A 37 15.79 -0.62 -4.88
CA THR A 37 17.10 0.07 -4.81
C THR A 37 17.53 0.30 -3.36
N ILE A 38 16.63 0.81 -2.51
CA ILE A 38 16.92 1.04 -1.09
C ILE A 38 17.19 -0.29 -0.36
N ALA A 39 16.45 -1.34 -0.71
CA ALA A 39 16.66 -2.67 -0.16
C ALA A 39 18.03 -3.27 -0.59
N ILE A 40 18.49 -2.99 -1.81
CA ILE A 40 19.81 -3.41 -2.29
C ILE A 40 20.92 -2.74 -1.47
N GLU A 41 20.84 -1.43 -1.23
CA GLU A 41 21.80 -0.71 -0.38
C GLU A 41 21.90 -1.35 1.01
N SER A 42 20.74 -1.63 1.62
CA SER A 42 20.66 -2.30 2.92
C SER A 42 21.25 -3.72 2.89
N SER A 43 21.06 -4.45 1.77
CA SER A 43 21.59 -5.80 1.57
C SER A 43 23.12 -5.82 1.44
N VAL A 44 23.69 -4.84 0.73
CA VAL A 44 25.15 -4.68 0.59
C VAL A 44 25.78 -4.42 1.97
N LEU A 45 25.16 -3.57 2.78
CA LEU A 45 25.61 -3.32 4.16
C LEU A 45 25.53 -4.59 5.02
N ALA A 46 24.44 -5.35 4.91
CA ALA A 46 24.29 -6.62 5.64
C ALA A 46 25.40 -7.62 5.26
N ILE A 47 25.70 -7.78 3.96
CA ILE A 47 26.76 -8.67 3.47
C ILE A 47 28.14 -8.20 3.96
N GLY A 48 28.44 -6.91 3.85
CA GLY A 48 29.70 -6.34 4.33
C GLY A 48 29.91 -6.58 5.83
N CYS A 49 28.88 -6.37 6.64
CA CYS A 49 28.92 -6.66 8.07
C CYS A 49 29.07 -8.17 8.35
N GLY A 50 28.43 -9.03 7.56
CA GLY A 50 28.58 -10.48 7.67
C GLY A 50 30.01 -10.96 7.38
N ILE A 51 30.64 -10.42 6.32
CA ILE A 51 32.04 -10.70 5.99
C ILE A 51 32.95 -10.22 7.12
N LEU A 52 32.73 -9.00 7.63
CA LEU A 52 33.54 -8.44 8.71
C LEU A 52 33.37 -9.21 10.03
N THR A 53 32.16 -9.71 10.30
CA THR A 53 31.88 -10.63 11.42
C THR A 53 32.71 -11.91 11.28
N TYR A 54 32.74 -12.52 10.08
CA TYR A 54 33.51 -13.73 9.83
C TYR A 54 35.00 -13.55 10.10
N PHE A 55 35.59 -12.45 9.64
CA PHE A 55 37.00 -12.14 9.93
C PHE A 55 37.25 -11.89 11.42
N GLN A 56 36.35 -11.17 12.11
CA GLN A 56 36.49 -10.94 13.54
C GLN A 56 36.37 -12.23 14.36
N LEU A 57 35.48 -13.15 13.98
CA LEU A 57 35.40 -14.46 14.64
C LEU A 57 36.70 -15.28 14.50
N ARG A 58 37.50 -15.04 13.45
CA ARG A 58 38.76 -15.75 13.21
C ARG A 58 39.98 -15.11 13.84
N HIS A 59 39.95 -13.81 14.14
CA HIS A 59 41.11 -13.07 14.62
C HIS A 59 40.87 -12.50 16.02
N GLU A 60 39.83 -11.69 16.22
CA GLU A 60 39.49 -11.08 17.51
C GLU A 60 37.96 -11.00 17.73
N PRO A 61 37.34 -11.93 18.48
CA PRO A 61 35.89 -12.06 18.54
C PRO A 61 35.18 -11.00 19.41
N ILE A 62 35.88 -9.98 19.91
CA ILE A 62 35.35 -8.98 20.85
C ILE A 62 34.15 -8.23 20.25
N TRP A 63 34.25 -7.83 18.99
CA TRP A 63 33.22 -7.04 18.29
C TRP A 63 32.29 -7.88 17.40
N ALA A 64 32.66 -9.13 17.13
CA ALA A 64 31.90 -10.04 16.27
C ALA A 64 30.40 -10.12 16.59
N PRO A 65 29.94 -10.27 17.85
CA PRO A 65 28.50 -10.35 18.14
C PRO A 65 27.75 -9.05 17.81
N LEU A 66 28.38 -7.89 18.03
CA LEU A 66 27.77 -6.59 17.72
C LEU A 66 27.62 -6.40 16.21
N ILE A 67 28.66 -6.75 15.46
CA ILE A 67 28.66 -6.63 13.99
C ILE A 67 27.65 -7.62 13.38
N LEU A 68 27.53 -8.82 13.96
CA LEU A 68 26.53 -9.81 13.54
C LEU A 68 25.10 -9.27 13.74
N LEU A 69 24.81 -8.68 14.90
CA LEU A 69 23.50 -8.06 15.17
C LEU A 69 23.19 -6.93 14.19
N MET A 70 24.21 -6.14 13.81
CA MET A 70 24.06 -5.09 12.82
C MET A 70 23.76 -5.68 11.42
N ALA A 71 24.48 -6.73 11.02
CA ALA A 71 24.23 -7.45 9.76
C ALA A 71 22.79 -7.99 9.68
N LEU A 72 22.33 -8.62 10.77
CA LEU A 72 20.96 -9.14 10.88
C LEU A 72 19.92 -8.02 10.84
N SER A 73 20.21 -6.88 11.47
CA SER A 73 19.32 -5.72 11.47
C SER A 73 19.14 -5.13 10.06
N PHE A 74 20.24 -4.97 9.32
CA PHE A 74 20.19 -4.52 7.93
C PHE A 74 19.49 -5.53 7.00
N ALA A 75 19.73 -6.83 7.20
CA ALA A 75 19.03 -7.88 6.45
C ALA A 75 17.51 -7.86 6.73
N ALA A 76 17.11 -7.78 8.00
CA ALA A 76 15.71 -7.70 8.39
C ALA A 76 15.03 -6.44 7.83
N TYR A 77 15.73 -5.31 7.84
CA TYR A 77 15.24 -4.05 7.27
C TYR A 77 15.05 -4.16 5.74
N ALA A 78 16.01 -4.72 5.02
CA ALA A 78 15.91 -4.95 3.57
C ALA A 78 14.70 -5.83 3.22
N VAL A 79 14.48 -6.91 3.98
CA VAL A 79 13.30 -7.77 3.80
C VAL A 79 12.02 -6.99 4.07
N ALA A 80 11.95 -6.25 5.19
CA ALA A 80 10.77 -5.46 5.55
C ALA A 80 10.40 -4.41 4.48
N LEU A 81 11.39 -3.78 3.86
CA LEU A 81 11.19 -2.84 2.75
C LEU A 81 10.56 -3.50 1.51
N LEU A 82 10.86 -4.77 1.25
CA LEU A 82 10.38 -5.49 0.07
C LEU A 82 8.99 -6.11 0.25
N VAL A 83 8.52 -6.36 1.47
CA VAL A 83 7.22 -7.03 1.72
C VAL A 83 6.06 -6.30 1.02
N ARG A 84 5.92 -5.00 1.26
CA ARG A 84 4.84 -4.18 0.70
C ARG A 84 4.90 -4.03 -0.83
N PRO A 85 6.04 -3.66 -1.45
CA PRO A 85 6.11 -3.53 -2.90
C PRO A 85 5.92 -4.87 -3.63
N VAL A 86 6.44 -5.98 -3.09
CA VAL A 86 6.19 -7.32 -3.67
C VAL A 86 4.71 -7.67 -3.60
N ALA A 87 4.06 -7.43 -2.45
CA ALA A 87 2.62 -7.64 -2.32
C ALA A 87 1.81 -6.77 -3.30
N ALA A 88 2.21 -5.51 -3.50
CA ALA A 88 1.57 -4.61 -4.45
C ALA A 88 1.72 -5.10 -5.91
N VAL A 89 2.92 -5.55 -6.30
CA VAL A 89 3.16 -6.11 -7.64
C VAL A 89 2.34 -7.40 -7.84
N LEU A 90 2.29 -8.28 -6.84
CA LEU A 90 1.47 -9.49 -6.90
C LEU A 90 -0.03 -9.16 -6.99
N ALA A 91 -0.48 -8.09 -6.33
CA ALA A 91 -1.86 -7.63 -6.39
C ALA A 91 -2.28 -7.19 -7.80
N THR A 92 -1.36 -6.74 -8.66
CA THR A 92 -1.67 -6.40 -10.06
C THR A 92 -2.15 -7.59 -10.92
N ARG A 93 -1.98 -8.82 -10.42
CA ARG A 93 -2.52 -10.03 -11.06
C ARG A 93 -3.99 -10.29 -10.71
N ARG A 94 -4.55 -9.59 -9.72
CA ARG A 94 -5.96 -9.71 -9.34
C ARG A 94 -6.83 -8.74 -10.15
N PRO A 95 -8.11 -9.04 -10.39
CA PRO A 95 -9.00 -8.15 -11.11
C PRO A 95 -9.26 -6.83 -10.35
N ILE A 96 -9.61 -5.79 -11.11
CA ILE A 96 -10.20 -4.54 -10.61
C ILE A 96 -11.71 -4.70 -10.75
N PHE A 97 -12.43 -4.49 -9.64
CA PHE A 97 -13.88 -4.56 -9.59
C PHE A 97 -14.48 -3.19 -9.88
N ILE A 98 -15.61 -3.19 -10.57
CA ILE A 98 -16.38 -2.00 -10.89
C ILE A 98 -17.71 -2.13 -10.14
N VAL A 99 -18.05 -1.12 -9.35
CA VAL A 99 -19.30 -1.04 -8.61
C VAL A 99 -20.00 0.24 -9.00
N ASP A 100 -21.24 0.10 -9.46
CA ASP A 100 -22.21 1.18 -9.50
C ASP A 100 -23.01 1.10 -8.20
N GLY A 101 -22.78 2.03 -7.27
CA GLY A 101 -23.29 1.90 -5.91
C GLY A 101 -22.99 3.14 -5.09
N TYR A 102 -22.56 2.94 -3.84
CA TYR A 102 -22.34 4.05 -2.93
C TYR A 102 -20.94 4.03 -2.35
N ILE A 103 -20.36 5.21 -2.20
CA ILE A 103 -19.17 5.41 -1.39
C ILE A 103 -19.59 5.88 -0.01
N ARG A 104 -18.99 5.31 1.02
CA ARG A 104 -19.19 5.74 2.39
C ARG A 104 -17.88 6.15 3.03
N LEU A 105 -17.86 7.38 3.50
CA LEU A 105 -16.79 7.97 4.26
C LEU A 105 -17.16 7.92 5.73
N ARG A 106 -16.25 7.41 6.56
CA ARG A 106 -16.40 7.39 8.00
C ARG A 106 -15.23 8.09 8.64
N GLY A 107 -15.50 9.04 9.52
CA GLY A 107 -14.48 9.71 10.32
C GLY A 107 -13.75 8.75 11.26
N ARG A 108 -12.67 9.26 11.85
CA ARG A 108 -11.82 8.52 12.78
C ARG A 108 -12.63 7.94 13.96
N ASP A 109 -12.43 6.66 14.24
CA ASP A 109 -12.97 5.96 15.40
C ASP A 109 -11.85 5.40 16.30
N ALA A 110 -12.23 4.75 17.40
CA ALA A 110 -11.27 4.12 18.33
C ALA A 110 -10.53 2.91 17.74
N ARG A 111 -10.90 2.44 16.54
CA ARG A 111 -10.27 1.32 15.83
C ARG A 111 -9.21 1.78 14.82
N ASN A 112 -9.18 3.07 14.50
CA ASN A 112 -8.19 3.65 13.61
C ASN A 112 -6.77 3.64 14.21
N ALA A 113 -5.77 3.37 13.37
CA ALA A 113 -4.37 3.52 13.73
C ALA A 113 -3.99 5.00 13.92
N PRO A 114 -2.87 5.33 14.61
CA PRO A 114 -2.50 6.70 14.94
C PRO A 114 -2.46 7.67 13.75
N ASN A 115 -2.13 7.17 12.55
CA ASN A 115 -1.95 7.93 11.31
C ASN A 115 -3.12 7.81 10.32
N GLU A 116 -4.29 7.34 10.79
CA GLU A 116 -5.49 7.18 9.97
C GLU A 116 -6.52 8.27 10.31
N SER A 117 -7.14 8.82 9.26
CA SER A 117 -8.17 9.86 9.39
C SER A 117 -9.61 9.31 9.36
N GLY A 118 -9.77 8.02 9.07
CA GLY A 118 -11.07 7.39 8.92
C GLY A 118 -11.05 6.16 8.01
N TYR A 119 -12.21 5.82 7.47
CA TYR A 119 -12.40 4.68 6.58
C TYR A 119 -13.18 5.08 5.34
N LEU A 120 -12.82 4.45 4.23
CA LEU A 120 -13.53 4.48 2.96
C LEU A 120 -14.13 3.10 2.72
N ALA A 121 -15.45 3.01 2.65
CA ALA A 121 -16.14 1.79 2.26
C ALA A 121 -16.83 1.97 0.91
N VAL A 122 -16.73 0.95 0.06
CA VAL A 122 -17.48 0.83 -1.19
C VAL A 122 -18.64 -0.11 -0.93
N LEU A 123 -19.85 0.36 -1.22
CA LEU A 123 -21.09 -0.35 -1.03
C LEU A 123 -21.69 -0.71 -2.39
N SER A 124 -22.24 -1.91 -2.52
CA SER A 124 -23.10 -2.27 -3.64
C SER A 124 -24.41 -1.47 -3.61
N GLU A 125 -25.19 -1.55 -4.69
CA GLU A 125 -26.56 -1.02 -4.74
C GLU A 125 -27.45 -1.55 -3.60
N SER A 126 -27.26 -2.81 -3.20
CA SER A 126 -27.96 -3.44 -2.07
C SER A 126 -27.50 -2.97 -0.68
N GLY A 127 -26.47 -2.12 -0.61
CA GLY A 127 -25.87 -1.67 0.65
C GLY A 127 -24.89 -2.67 1.28
N ASP A 128 -24.51 -3.72 0.57
CA ASP A 128 -23.48 -4.67 1.03
C ASP A 128 -22.08 -4.06 0.87
N VAL A 129 -21.20 -4.31 1.84
CA VAL A 129 -19.83 -3.77 1.80
C VAL A 129 -18.97 -4.61 0.86
N ALA A 130 -18.63 -4.03 -0.29
CA ALA A 130 -17.77 -4.64 -1.30
C ALA A 130 -16.28 -4.53 -0.94
N GLY A 131 -15.90 -3.48 -0.21
CA GLY A 131 -14.54 -3.31 0.30
C GLY A 131 -14.43 -2.13 1.25
N GLU A 132 -13.44 -2.15 2.12
CA GLU A 132 -13.19 -1.09 3.10
C GLU A 132 -11.69 -0.90 3.29
N TRP A 133 -11.24 0.35 3.25
CA TRP A 133 -9.83 0.72 3.40
C TRP A 133 -9.66 1.87 4.39
N PRO A 134 -8.60 1.86 5.22
CA PRO A 134 -8.27 2.99 6.06
C PRO A 134 -7.80 4.17 5.19
N MET A 135 -8.30 5.36 5.49
CA MET A 135 -7.84 6.59 4.86
C MET A 135 -6.65 7.16 5.61
N ARG A 136 -5.66 7.67 4.86
CA ARG A 136 -4.49 8.37 5.42
C ARG A 136 -4.64 9.87 5.21
N GLY A 137 -4.43 10.65 6.25
CA GLY A 137 -4.48 12.11 6.19
C GLY A 137 -4.68 12.75 7.55
N GLU A 138 -4.60 14.08 7.60
CA GLU A 138 -4.80 14.86 8.82
C GLU A 138 -6.23 15.40 8.96
N GLN A 139 -6.98 15.48 7.84
CA GLN A 139 -8.34 16.01 7.87
C GLN A 139 -9.34 14.94 8.32
N PRO A 140 -10.10 15.19 9.40
CA PRO A 140 -11.19 14.31 9.79
C PRO A 140 -12.26 14.32 8.69
N GLN A 141 -12.56 13.14 8.17
CA GLN A 141 -13.63 12.94 7.20
C GLN A 141 -14.97 13.05 7.92
N THR A 142 -15.87 13.87 7.41
CA THR A 142 -17.27 13.87 7.84
C THR A 142 -17.93 12.58 7.36
N TYR A 143 -18.90 12.07 8.12
CA TYR A 143 -19.68 10.92 7.68
C TYR A 143 -20.50 11.33 6.47
N ASP A 144 -20.21 10.71 5.32
CA ASP A 144 -20.90 11.02 4.06
C ASP A 144 -21.15 9.74 3.27
N ILE A 145 -22.32 9.65 2.64
CA ILE A 145 -22.70 8.56 1.74
C ILE A 145 -23.15 9.19 0.44
N GLY A 146 -22.41 8.92 -0.64
CA GLY A 146 -22.71 9.44 -1.97
C GLY A 146 -22.82 8.31 -2.99
N PRO A 147 -23.73 8.40 -3.97
CA PRO A 147 -23.72 7.50 -5.11
C PRO A 147 -22.47 7.77 -5.96
N ALA A 148 -21.83 6.72 -6.45
CA ALA A 148 -20.67 6.83 -7.34
C ALA A 148 -20.43 5.55 -8.13
N LEU A 149 -19.88 5.72 -9.34
CA LEU A 149 -19.29 4.63 -10.11
C LEU A 149 -17.83 4.44 -9.69
N ILE A 150 -17.54 3.33 -9.04
CA ILE A 150 -16.28 3.12 -8.32
C ILE A 150 -15.51 1.96 -8.94
N GLU A 151 -14.27 2.20 -9.33
CA GLU A 151 -13.32 1.14 -9.65
C GLU A 151 -12.41 0.91 -8.44
N PHE A 152 -12.31 -0.32 -7.96
CA PHE A 152 -11.45 -0.64 -6.82
C PHE A 152 -10.76 -2.00 -6.97
N SER A 153 -9.74 -2.21 -6.14
CA SER A 153 -9.08 -3.49 -5.99
C SER A 153 -8.98 -3.82 -4.51
N GLU A 154 -9.12 -5.10 -4.18
CA GLU A 154 -9.08 -5.61 -2.80
C GLU A 154 -7.85 -5.11 -2.01
N TYR A 155 -6.68 -5.00 -2.66
CA TYR A 155 -5.42 -4.61 -2.02
C TYR A 155 -4.93 -3.19 -2.36
N GLY A 156 -5.29 -2.67 -3.53
CA GLY A 156 -4.83 -1.36 -4.00
C GLY A 156 -5.75 -0.22 -3.62
N GLY A 157 -6.91 -0.51 -3.02
CA GLY A 157 -7.92 0.50 -2.68
C GLY A 157 -8.74 0.92 -3.90
N VAL A 158 -9.35 2.10 -3.79
CA VAL A 158 -10.16 2.73 -4.84
C VAL A 158 -9.25 3.40 -5.87
N HIS A 159 -9.46 3.08 -7.15
CA HIS A 159 -8.71 3.55 -8.31
C HIS A 159 -9.36 4.75 -8.98
N SER A 160 -10.69 4.75 -9.11
CA SER A 160 -11.44 5.87 -9.66
C SER A 160 -12.84 5.95 -9.06
N ILE A 161 -13.37 7.18 -9.00
CA ILE A 161 -14.74 7.53 -8.61
C ILE A 161 -15.30 8.38 -9.75
N ASP A 162 -16.43 7.98 -10.33
CA ASP A 162 -17.11 8.65 -11.44
C ASP A 162 -16.18 8.91 -12.64
N GLY A 163 -15.30 7.95 -12.92
CA GLY A 163 -14.28 8.04 -13.96
C GLY A 163 -13.10 8.96 -13.64
N ALA A 164 -13.13 9.69 -12.53
CA ALA A 164 -12.00 10.49 -12.05
C ALA A 164 -11.04 9.61 -11.21
N PRO A 165 -9.74 9.59 -11.54
CA PRO A 165 -8.77 8.79 -10.79
C PRO A 165 -8.55 9.37 -9.39
N THR A 166 -8.70 8.54 -8.35
CA THR A 166 -8.56 8.92 -6.93
C THR A 166 -7.11 9.01 -6.46
N GLY A 167 -6.15 8.90 -7.38
CA GLY A 167 -4.73 9.05 -7.07
C GLY A 167 -4.04 7.77 -6.64
N ALA A 168 -4.47 6.61 -7.16
CA ALA A 168 -3.59 5.43 -7.16
C ALA A 168 -2.34 5.62 -8.04
N LEU A 169 -2.27 6.68 -8.88
CA LEU A 169 -1.07 7.46 -9.24
C LEU A 169 -1.46 8.60 -10.23
N PRO A 170 -0.97 9.85 -10.07
CA PRO A 170 -1.16 10.91 -11.06
C PRO A 170 -0.59 10.51 -12.42
N GLN A 171 -1.27 10.90 -13.51
CA GLN A 171 -0.67 10.87 -14.85
C GLN A 171 0.55 11.80 -14.84
N GLY A 172 1.76 11.23 -14.77
CA GLY A 172 3.03 11.97 -14.74
C GLY A 172 3.85 11.89 -13.45
N PHE A 173 3.68 10.86 -12.61
CA PHE A 173 4.50 10.71 -11.40
C PHE A 173 6.00 10.55 -11.73
N PRO A 174 6.91 11.34 -11.11
CA PRO A 174 8.34 11.26 -11.39
C PRO A 174 8.92 9.91 -10.95
N ALA A 175 9.91 9.45 -11.72
CA ALA A 175 10.40 8.08 -11.69
C ALA A 175 11.10 7.61 -10.41
N LEU A 176 11.43 8.54 -9.52
CA LEU A 176 12.20 8.32 -8.30
C LEU A 176 11.60 9.21 -7.20
N GLY A 177 10.88 8.60 -6.26
CA GLY A 177 10.24 9.35 -5.18
C GLY A 177 9.12 8.58 -4.49
N VAL A 178 9.38 7.34 -4.06
CA VAL A 178 8.45 6.63 -3.17
C VAL A 178 8.94 6.80 -1.75
N GLY A 179 8.19 7.60 -0.99
CA GLY A 179 8.40 7.79 0.45
C GLY A 179 8.81 9.23 0.78
N LEU A 180 7.84 10.14 0.77
CA LEU A 180 7.82 11.35 1.61
C LEU A 180 6.46 12.02 1.35
N ASN A 181 5.43 11.60 2.10
CA ASN A 181 4.28 12.48 2.28
C ASN A 181 4.69 13.56 3.28
N SER A 182 5.43 14.55 2.79
CA SER A 182 5.48 15.87 3.41
C SER A 182 4.68 16.79 2.49
N ARG A 183 3.39 16.97 2.78
CA ARG A 183 2.70 18.16 2.30
C ARG A 183 2.73 19.21 3.39
N LYS A 184 3.79 20.01 3.37
CA LYS A 184 3.71 21.39 3.84
C LYS A 184 3.70 22.31 2.63
N ARG A 185 2.51 22.81 2.28
CA ARG A 185 2.32 24.12 1.64
C ARG A 185 0.84 24.50 1.65
N MET A 186 0.44 25.23 2.69
CA MET A 186 -0.53 26.30 2.53
C MET A 186 0.20 27.45 1.82
N ILE A 187 -0.25 27.79 0.63
CA ILE A 187 -0.01 29.11 0.02
C ILE A 187 -1.33 29.86 0.27
N GLY A 188 -1.20 31.09 0.79
CA GLY A 188 -2.30 31.93 1.22
C GLY A 188 -3.11 32.57 0.11
#